data_AF-A0A1Q8QQF1-F1
#
_entry.id   AF-A0A1Q8QQF1-F1
#
_cell.length_a   1.000
_cell.length_b   1.000
_cell.length_c   1.000
_cell.angle_alpha   90.00
_cell.angle_beta   90.00
_cell.angle_gamma   90.00
#
_symmetry.space_group_name_H-M   'P 1'
#
loop_
_entity.id
_entity.type
_entity.pdbx_description
1 polymer ?
#
loop_
_entity_poly.entity_id
_entity_poly.type
_entity_poly.pdbx_seq_one_letter_code
_entity_poly.pdbx_strand_id
1 'polypeptide(L)'
;MTVVDIREGKTLTHMYHGEHWDNVVKTFRGCAQSGADFLAIESIGGKHLHDEAVMNCDLPKALFSLGVVGCRDMSKLWDEIVKIADENNCIPSGDTACGFANTSMVMAHKNFIPKVFAAIDRVMCAVRTLVAVERGAIGPDKDCGYEGVYLKAITGTPISMEGRTAVCAHSSSVGNIAGCVADCWSNESVENVRLLGGMAPTVFTEELIYDCRLMNVAASRGSAIEMRDILAESDRMYDPQAYVLDPRVVLKLSKEIVKGKTHFERTKIAAAATIEELRTGFKDGLLQLDAKELKYLDIFEKQLKTIPNDEAKFTQDMINSTTKDKFDPEKYDLNI
;
A
#
# COMPACT_ATOMS: atom_id res chain seq x y z
N MET A 1 5.83 15.03 -8.00
CA MET A 1 4.97 15.82 -7.09
C MET A 1 3.92 14.90 -6.52
N THR A 2 3.78 14.88 -5.19
CA THR A 2 2.73 14.14 -4.49
C THR A 2 1.70 15.14 -4.00
N VAL A 3 0.51 15.14 -4.62
CA VAL A 3 -0.60 16.01 -4.17
C VAL A 3 -1.20 15.39 -2.91
N VAL A 4 -1.46 16.21 -1.90
CA VAL A 4 -2.14 15.77 -0.67
C VAL A 4 -3.61 15.55 -0.97
N ASP A 5 -4.14 14.38 -0.61
CA ASP A 5 -5.57 14.12 -0.72
C ASP A 5 -6.33 14.80 0.42
N ILE A 6 -7.02 15.89 0.09
CA ILE A 6 -7.82 16.65 1.06
C ILE A 6 -9.29 16.24 1.06
N ARG A 7 -9.69 15.16 0.37
CA ARG A 7 -11.10 14.73 0.23
C ARG A 7 -11.62 14.02 1.48
N GLU A 8 -11.54 14.69 2.63
CA GLU A 8 -11.96 14.18 3.93
C GLU A 8 -12.76 15.21 4.75
N GLY A 9 -13.25 14.76 5.91
CA GLY A 9 -13.86 15.62 6.91
C GLY A 9 -15.37 15.83 6.73
N LYS A 10 -15.95 16.53 7.71
CA LYS A 10 -17.41 16.75 7.80
C LYS A 10 -17.96 17.65 6.69
N THR A 11 -17.10 18.50 6.11
CA THR A 11 -17.41 19.42 5.02
C THR A 11 -17.34 18.78 3.64
N LEU A 12 -16.88 17.53 3.54
CA LEU A 12 -16.82 16.81 2.28
C LEU A 12 -18.22 16.62 1.69
N THR A 13 -18.47 17.24 0.53
CA THR A 13 -19.70 17.08 -0.24
C THR A 13 -19.77 15.71 -0.91
N HIS A 14 -18.74 15.34 -1.68
CA HIS A 14 -18.68 14.08 -2.43
C HIS A 14 -17.21 13.76 -2.76
N MET A 15 -16.89 12.48 -3.00
CA MET A 15 -15.52 12.07 -3.33
C MET A 15 -15.07 12.49 -4.74
N TYR A 16 -16.03 12.72 -5.65
CA TYR A 16 -15.76 12.96 -7.09
C TYR A 16 -16.28 14.30 -7.62
N HIS A 17 -16.76 15.19 -6.73
CA HIS A 17 -17.15 16.55 -7.10
C HIS A 17 -17.25 17.47 -5.88
N GLY A 18 -17.34 18.78 -6.13
CA GLY A 18 -17.40 19.81 -5.10
C GLY A 18 -16.02 20.27 -4.67
N GLU A 19 -15.98 21.20 -3.72
CA GLU A 19 -14.78 22.01 -3.42
C GLU A 19 -13.50 21.18 -3.17
N HIS A 20 -13.61 20.08 -2.42
CA HIS A 20 -12.43 19.28 -2.05
C HIS A 20 -11.87 18.53 -3.28
N TRP A 21 -12.74 17.97 -4.13
CA TRP A 21 -12.35 17.36 -5.40
C TRP A 21 -11.77 18.40 -6.37
N ASP A 22 -12.47 19.51 -6.56
CA ASP A 22 -12.06 20.56 -7.49
C ASP A 22 -10.68 21.13 -7.12
N ASN A 23 -10.40 21.27 -5.82
CA ASN A 23 -9.10 21.70 -5.32
C ASN A 23 -7.99 20.67 -5.54
N VAL A 24 -8.26 19.37 -5.36
CA VAL A 24 -7.29 18.30 -5.70
C VAL A 24 -6.96 18.34 -7.20
N VAL A 25 -7.98 18.33 -8.06
CA VAL A 25 -7.83 18.38 -9.53
C VAL A 25 -7.08 19.64 -9.98
N LYS A 26 -7.43 20.80 -9.41
CA LYS A 26 -6.74 22.07 -9.68
C LYS A 26 -5.27 22.02 -9.26
N THR A 27 -4.96 21.40 -8.13
CA THR A 27 -3.59 21.29 -7.63
C THR A 27 -2.75 20.41 -8.54
N PHE A 28 -3.25 19.23 -8.95
CA PHE A 28 -2.58 18.39 -9.94
C PHE A 28 -2.26 19.14 -11.22
N ARG A 29 -3.26 19.82 -11.81
CA ARG A 29 -3.08 20.59 -13.05
C ARG A 29 -2.07 21.72 -12.87
N GLY A 30 -2.14 22.44 -11.75
CA GLY A 30 -1.19 23.52 -11.43
C GLY A 30 0.25 23.01 -11.27
N CYS A 31 0.46 21.87 -10.60
CA CYS A 31 1.76 21.24 -10.45
C CYS A 31 2.32 20.74 -11.79
N ALA A 32 1.49 20.11 -12.62
CA ALA A 32 1.87 19.66 -13.96
C ALA A 32 2.33 20.85 -14.83
N GLN A 33 1.54 21.93 -14.87
CA GLN A 33 1.86 23.16 -15.61
C GLN A 33 3.11 23.88 -15.09
N SER A 34 3.45 23.66 -13.83
CA SER A 34 4.61 24.25 -13.17
C SER A 34 5.87 23.38 -13.28
N GLY A 35 5.84 22.29 -14.06
CA GLY A 35 7.00 21.47 -14.42
C GLY A 35 7.22 20.23 -13.56
N ALA A 36 6.19 19.70 -12.89
CA ALA A 36 6.30 18.39 -12.25
C ALA A 36 6.35 17.27 -13.30
N ASP A 37 7.43 16.49 -13.33
CA ASP A 37 7.55 15.36 -14.27
C ASP A 37 6.64 14.18 -13.88
N PHE A 38 6.53 13.89 -12.59
CA PHE A 38 5.75 12.77 -12.04
C PHE A 38 4.59 13.27 -11.19
N LEU A 39 3.39 12.70 -11.37
CA LEU A 39 2.20 13.00 -10.57
C LEU A 39 1.81 11.79 -9.72
N ALA A 40 1.71 11.98 -8.41
CA ALA A 40 1.37 10.95 -7.44
C ALA A 40 0.43 11.49 -6.35
N ILE A 41 -0.18 10.60 -5.57
CA ILE A 41 -1.03 10.94 -4.42
C ILE A 41 -1.09 9.77 -3.44
N GLU A 42 -1.28 10.06 -2.16
CA GLU A 42 -1.62 9.06 -1.16
C GLU A 42 -3.12 9.18 -0.91
N SER A 43 -3.93 8.54 -1.75
CA SER A 43 -5.38 8.79 -1.74
C SER A 43 -6.08 8.07 -0.59
N ILE A 44 -7.26 8.57 -0.20
CA ILE A 44 -7.90 8.19 1.08
C ILE A 44 -9.30 7.56 0.96
N GLY A 45 -9.74 7.20 -0.25
CA GLY A 45 -11.05 6.56 -0.45
C GLY A 45 -11.25 5.33 0.42
N GLY A 46 -12.28 5.34 1.28
CA GLY A 46 -12.56 4.25 2.22
C GLY A 46 -11.75 4.26 3.52
N LYS A 47 -10.80 5.18 3.72
CA LYS A 47 -9.92 5.23 4.90
C LYS A 47 -10.66 5.21 6.23
N HIS A 48 -11.73 6.00 6.37
CA HIS A 48 -12.55 6.06 7.58
C HIS A 48 -13.17 4.71 7.97
N LEU A 49 -13.57 3.87 6.99
CA LEU A 49 -14.03 2.50 7.24
C LEU A 49 -12.87 1.59 7.67
N HIS A 50 -11.70 1.78 7.05
CA HIS A 50 -10.49 1.03 7.35
C HIS A 50 -9.97 1.33 8.76
N ASP A 51 -9.90 2.60 9.16
CA ASP A 51 -9.47 3.02 10.49
C ASP A 51 -10.28 2.29 11.58
N GLU A 52 -11.61 2.23 11.43
CA GLU A 52 -12.46 1.46 12.35
C GLU A 52 -12.18 -0.05 12.27
N ALA A 53 -11.92 -0.58 11.08
CA ALA A 53 -11.61 -1.99 10.89
C ALA A 53 -10.29 -2.39 11.55
N VAL A 54 -9.22 -1.62 11.37
CA VAL A 54 -7.90 -1.88 11.96
C VAL A 54 -7.97 -1.83 13.48
N MET A 55 -8.63 -0.80 14.04
CA MET A 55 -8.81 -0.66 15.49
C MET A 55 -9.49 -1.87 16.14
N ASN A 56 -10.34 -2.59 15.39
CA ASN A 56 -11.08 -3.76 15.88
C ASN A 56 -10.56 -5.10 15.32
N CYS A 57 -9.52 -5.08 14.48
CA CYS A 57 -9.07 -6.26 13.72
C CYS A 57 -10.23 -6.95 12.97
N ASP A 58 -11.11 -6.14 12.36
CA ASP A 58 -12.29 -6.56 11.59
C ASP A 58 -11.89 -6.75 10.12
N LEU A 59 -11.56 -7.99 9.76
CA LEU A 59 -11.10 -8.34 8.42
C LEU A 59 -12.18 -8.11 7.34
N PRO A 60 -13.46 -8.49 7.54
CA PRO A 60 -14.54 -8.14 6.61
C PRO A 60 -14.63 -6.66 6.31
N LYS A 61 -14.63 -5.81 7.35
CA LYS A 61 -14.73 -4.36 7.15
C LYS A 61 -13.49 -3.77 6.46
N ALA A 62 -12.30 -4.27 6.78
CA ALA A 62 -11.07 -3.89 6.07
C ALA A 62 -11.15 -4.28 4.58
N LEU A 63 -11.62 -5.49 4.28
CA LEU A 63 -11.80 -5.95 2.90
C LEU A 63 -12.83 -5.12 2.13
N PHE A 64 -13.95 -4.75 2.77
CA PHE A 64 -14.95 -3.86 2.17
C PHE A 64 -14.37 -2.48 1.87
N SER A 65 -13.65 -1.90 2.83
CA SER A 65 -12.98 -0.62 2.65
C SER A 65 -12.00 -0.65 1.48
N LEU A 66 -11.18 -1.69 1.36
CA LEU A 66 -10.13 -1.75 0.35
C LEU A 66 -10.65 -2.21 -1.02
N GLY A 67 -11.28 -3.39 -1.07
CA GLY A 67 -11.65 -4.08 -2.30
C GLY A 67 -12.93 -3.60 -2.97
N VAL A 68 -13.74 -2.78 -2.27
CA VAL A 68 -14.99 -2.22 -2.80
C VAL A 68 -14.95 -0.71 -2.81
N VAL A 69 -14.79 -0.06 -1.66
CA VAL A 69 -14.87 1.41 -1.56
C VAL A 69 -13.61 2.07 -2.14
N GLY A 70 -12.43 1.63 -1.68
CA GLY A 70 -11.13 2.17 -2.09
C GLY A 70 -10.84 1.92 -3.56
N CYS A 71 -11.08 0.72 -4.08
CA CYS A 71 -10.90 0.44 -5.51
C CYS A 71 -11.82 1.29 -6.41
N ARG A 72 -13.05 1.61 -5.96
CA ARG A 72 -13.97 2.49 -6.69
C ARG A 72 -13.47 3.94 -6.70
N ASP A 73 -13.00 4.45 -5.55
CA ASP A 73 -12.41 5.79 -5.47
C ASP A 73 -11.17 5.90 -6.36
N MET A 74 -10.25 4.93 -6.24
CA MET A 74 -9.04 4.84 -7.05
C MET A 74 -9.36 4.88 -8.54
N SER A 75 -10.39 4.15 -8.98
CA SER A 75 -10.77 4.11 -10.40
C SER A 75 -11.13 5.50 -10.94
N LYS A 76 -11.93 6.27 -10.19
CA LYS A 76 -12.39 7.61 -10.58
C LYS A 76 -11.29 8.66 -10.46
N LEU A 77 -10.51 8.61 -9.38
CA LEU A 77 -9.44 9.54 -9.14
C LEU A 77 -8.33 9.40 -10.19
N TRP A 78 -7.89 8.16 -10.46
CA TRP A 78 -6.79 7.92 -11.39
C TRP A 78 -7.15 8.19 -12.84
N ASP A 79 -8.42 8.06 -13.24
CA ASP A 79 -8.87 8.53 -14.56
C ASP A 79 -8.59 10.02 -14.78
N GLU A 80 -8.88 10.85 -13.78
CA GLU A 80 -8.64 12.30 -13.88
C GLU A 80 -7.15 12.64 -13.77
N ILE A 81 -6.38 11.94 -12.92
CA ILE A 81 -4.92 12.15 -12.81
C ILE A 81 -4.22 11.80 -14.12
N VAL A 82 -4.53 10.65 -14.73
CA VAL A 82 -3.95 10.21 -16.01
C VAL A 82 -4.29 11.20 -17.11
N LYS A 83 -5.55 11.63 -17.20
CA LYS A 83 -5.97 12.67 -18.14
C LYS A 83 -5.17 13.97 -17.98
N ILE A 84 -4.98 14.44 -16.74
CA ILE A 84 -4.16 15.64 -16.48
C ILE A 84 -2.71 15.41 -16.90
N ALA A 85 -2.15 14.24 -16.62
CA ALA A 85 -0.78 13.89 -17.00
C ALA A 85 -0.61 13.93 -18.53
N ASP A 86 -1.54 13.31 -19.27
CA ASP A 86 -1.55 13.28 -20.73
C ASP A 86 -1.67 14.70 -21.33
N GLU A 87 -2.58 15.53 -20.80
CA GLU A 87 -2.80 16.91 -21.24
C GLU A 87 -1.57 17.82 -21.04
N ASN A 88 -0.68 17.48 -20.10
CA ASN A 88 0.46 18.31 -19.70
C ASN A 88 1.82 17.65 -19.96
N ASN A 89 1.86 16.49 -20.63
CA ASN A 89 3.07 15.72 -20.90
C ASN A 89 3.87 15.39 -19.62
N CYS A 90 3.15 14.98 -18.57
CA CYS A 90 3.70 14.46 -17.33
C CYS A 90 3.51 12.94 -17.27
N ILE A 91 4.19 12.28 -16.34
CA ILE A 91 4.06 10.86 -16.06
C ILE A 91 3.05 10.65 -14.91
N PRO A 92 1.94 9.93 -15.14
CA PRO A 92 1.10 9.45 -14.04
C PRO A 92 1.86 8.34 -13.29
N SER A 93 2.38 8.68 -12.11
CA SER A 93 3.37 7.87 -11.40
C SER A 93 2.72 6.71 -10.65
N GLY A 94 2.10 6.98 -9.50
CA GLY A 94 1.48 5.94 -8.67
C GLY A 94 0.82 6.49 -7.40
N ASP A 95 0.21 5.58 -6.65
CA ASP A 95 -0.53 5.88 -5.42
C ASP A 95 0.10 5.15 -4.24
N THR A 96 -0.46 5.27 -3.06
CA THR A 96 -0.14 4.37 -1.96
C THR A 96 -1.30 4.18 -1.03
N ALA A 97 -1.46 2.97 -0.50
CA ALA A 97 -2.33 2.70 0.63
C ALA A 97 -1.68 3.13 1.97
N CYS A 98 -1.01 4.29 2.01
CA CYS A 98 -0.19 4.73 3.14
C CYS A 98 -1.08 4.97 4.36
N GLY A 99 -2.18 5.71 4.16
CA GLY A 99 -3.21 5.91 5.17
C GLY A 99 -3.91 4.64 5.65
N PHE A 100 -3.65 3.47 5.05
CA PHE A 100 -4.23 2.17 5.36
C PHE A 100 -3.16 1.23 5.94
N ALA A 101 -2.35 0.61 5.08
CA ALA A 101 -1.39 -0.41 5.48
C ALA A 101 -0.23 0.14 6.33
N ASN A 102 0.20 1.39 6.15
CA ASN A 102 1.22 1.99 7.03
C ASN A 102 0.63 2.32 8.41
N THR A 103 -0.65 2.70 8.50
CA THR A 103 -1.38 2.80 9.77
C THR A 103 -1.39 1.45 10.49
N SER A 104 -1.78 0.37 9.80
CA SER A 104 -1.73 -1.00 10.34
C SER A 104 -0.31 -1.40 10.79
N MET A 105 0.72 -1.07 10.00
CA MET A 105 2.11 -1.35 10.33
C MET A 105 2.56 -0.65 11.62
N VAL A 106 2.27 0.64 11.76
CA VAL A 106 2.60 1.41 12.97
C VAL A 106 1.83 0.89 14.19
N MET A 107 0.56 0.54 14.02
CA MET A 107 -0.25 -0.03 15.10
C MET A 107 0.25 -1.42 15.55
N ALA A 108 0.67 -2.26 14.61
CA ALA A 108 1.26 -3.56 14.91
C ALA A 108 2.62 -3.41 15.61
N HIS A 109 3.46 -2.47 15.17
CA HIS A 109 4.74 -2.17 15.83
C HIS A 109 4.53 -1.71 17.29
N LYS A 110 3.46 -0.96 17.56
CA LYS A 110 3.05 -0.55 18.92
C LYS A 110 2.30 -1.65 19.70
N ASN A 111 2.16 -2.85 19.13
CA ASN A 111 1.44 -4.00 19.70
C ASN A 111 -0.05 -3.73 19.98
N PHE A 112 -0.67 -2.76 19.29
CA PHE A 112 -2.11 -2.50 19.40
C PHE A 112 -2.95 -3.50 18.61
N ILE A 113 -2.40 -4.03 17.52
CA ILE A 113 -3.00 -5.08 16.69
C ILE A 113 -2.00 -6.22 16.46
N PRO A 114 -2.45 -7.42 16.07
CA PRO A 114 -1.57 -8.52 15.69
C PRO A 114 -0.75 -8.18 14.45
N LYS A 115 0.51 -8.59 14.41
CA LYS A 115 1.39 -8.35 13.26
C LYS A 115 0.92 -9.09 12.01
N VAL A 116 0.32 -10.27 12.17
CA VAL A 116 -0.26 -11.00 11.03
C VAL A 116 -1.45 -10.27 10.42
N PHE A 117 -2.20 -9.47 11.18
CA PHE A 117 -3.25 -8.62 10.61
C PHE A 117 -2.63 -7.56 9.69
N ALA A 118 -1.60 -6.84 10.15
CA ALA A 118 -0.92 -5.84 9.35
C ALA A 118 -0.29 -6.43 8.07
N ALA A 119 0.26 -7.65 8.16
CA ALA A 119 0.75 -8.37 6.99
C ALA A 119 -0.37 -8.71 5.99
N ILE A 120 -1.51 -9.25 6.45
CA ILE A 120 -2.69 -9.52 5.61
C ILE A 120 -3.21 -8.23 4.97
N ASP A 121 -3.31 -7.16 5.76
CA ASP A 121 -3.77 -5.85 5.33
C ASP A 121 -2.90 -5.24 4.23
N ARG A 122 -1.56 -5.38 4.34
CA ARG A 122 -0.62 -4.97 3.29
C ARG A 122 -0.89 -5.65 1.95
N VAL A 123 -1.11 -6.97 1.96
CA VAL A 123 -1.37 -7.73 0.72
C VAL A 123 -2.75 -7.40 0.15
N MET A 124 -3.76 -7.15 0.99
CA MET A 124 -5.05 -6.64 0.54
C MET A 124 -4.92 -5.25 -0.11
N CYS A 125 -4.11 -4.36 0.47
CA CYS A 125 -3.84 -3.02 -0.05
C CYS A 125 -3.18 -3.03 -1.43
N ALA A 126 -2.38 -4.07 -1.76
CA ALA A 126 -1.83 -4.24 -3.10
C ALA A 126 -2.92 -4.24 -4.19
N VAL A 127 -4.09 -4.85 -3.92
CA VAL A 127 -5.20 -4.87 -4.87
C VAL A 127 -5.76 -3.47 -5.12
N ARG A 128 -5.87 -2.67 -4.05
CA ARG A 128 -6.33 -1.29 -4.12
C ARG A 128 -5.34 -0.40 -4.86
N THR A 129 -4.04 -0.49 -4.55
CA THR A 129 -3.01 0.32 -5.21
C THR A 129 -2.81 -0.07 -6.68
N LEU A 130 -2.97 -1.36 -7.01
CA LEU A 130 -2.92 -1.87 -8.40
C LEU A 130 -3.92 -1.16 -9.33
N VAL A 131 -5.04 -0.66 -8.81
CA VAL A 131 -6.03 0.08 -9.60
C VAL A 131 -5.42 1.30 -10.28
N ALA A 132 -4.46 2.01 -9.67
CA ALA A 132 -3.78 3.14 -10.31
C ALA A 132 -3.16 2.71 -11.65
N VAL A 133 -2.45 1.57 -11.66
CA VAL A 133 -1.82 1.01 -12.85
C VAL A 133 -2.86 0.56 -13.87
N GLU A 134 -3.95 -0.07 -13.41
CA GLU A 134 -5.08 -0.46 -14.28
C GLU A 134 -5.79 0.73 -14.94
N ARG A 135 -5.72 1.92 -14.33
CA ARG A 135 -6.26 3.18 -14.87
C ARG A 135 -5.26 3.97 -15.72
N GLY A 136 -3.99 3.55 -15.79
CA GLY A 136 -2.99 4.14 -16.68
C GLY A 136 -1.76 4.72 -15.99
N ALA A 137 -1.60 4.58 -14.67
CA ALA A 137 -0.34 4.90 -14.02
C ALA A 137 0.79 3.96 -14.50
N ILE A 138 1.98 4.51 -14.71
CA ILE A 138 3.12 3.78 -15.30
C ILE A 138 4.37 3.76 -14.42
N GLY A 139 4.28 4.31 -13.22
CA GLY A 139 5.35 4.31 -12.24
C GLY A 139 6.36 5.47 -12.39
N PRO A 140 7.34 5.55 -11.46
CA PRO A 140 7.49 4.66 -10.33
C PRO A 140 6.34 4.82 -9.32
N ASP A 141 5.89 3.72 -8.72
CA ASP A 141 4.95 3.80 -7.59
C ASP A 141 5.57 4.54 -6.40
N LYS A 142 4.74 5.00 -5.46
CA LYS A 142 5.19 5.82 -4.32
C LYS A 142 6.00 5.00 -3.30
N ASP A 143 6.97 5.67 -2.68
CA ASP A 143 7.98 5.13 -1.77
C ASP A 143 7.43 4.45 -0.52
N CYS A 144 6.45 5.07 0.13
CA CYS A 144 5.79 4.53 1.31
C CYS A 144 4.85 3.35 0.99
N GLY A 145 4.76 2.96 -0.29
CA GLY A 145 3.96 1.86 -0.81
C GLY A 145 4.71 0.55 -0.82
N TYR A 146 4.89 -0.03 0.37
CA TYR A 146 5.48 -1.37 0.50
C TYR A 146 4.71 -2.44 -0.28
N GLU A 147 3.42 -2.25 -0.55
CA GLU A 147 2.64 -3.11 -1.43
C GLU A 147 3.03 -3.02 -2.92
N GLY A 148 3.84 -2.04 -3.30
CA GLY A 148 4.37 -1.84 -4.65
C GLY A 148 5.13 -3.06 -5.17
N VAL A 149 5.73 -3.88 -4.29
CA VAL A 149 6.38 -5.15 -4.69
C VAL A 149 5.42 -6.08 -5.43
N TYR A 150 4.13 -6.07 -5.06
CA TYR A 150 3.08 -6.85 -5.71
C TYR A 150 2.69 -6.26 -7.05
N LEU A 151 2.59 -4.92 -7.15
CA LEU A 151 2.34 -4.23 -8.40
C LEU A 151 3.45 -4.58 -9.40
N LYS A 152 4.71 -4.41 -9.02
CA LYS A 152 5.86 -4.78 -9.84
C LYS A 152 5.82 -6.25 -10.29
N ALA A 153 5.49 -7.16 -9.38
CA ALA A 153 5.38 -8.58 -9.72
C ALA A 153 4.23 -8.91 -10.69
N ILE A 154 3.15 -8.14 -10.66
CA ILE A 154 1.96 -8.35 -11.50
C ILE A 154 2.10 -7.65 -12.87
N THR A 155 2.62 -6.42 -12.90
CA THR A 155 2.58 -5.54 -14.08
C THR A 155 3.95 -5.21 -14.64
N GLY A 156 5.03 -5.41 -13.89
CA GLY A 156 6.36 -4.93 -14.23
C GLY A 156 6.55 -3.43 -14.04
N THR A 157 5.58 -2.72 -13.45
CA THR A 157 5.67 -1.29 -13.16
C THR A 157 6.84 -1.02 -12.20
N PRO A 158 7.69 -0.01 -12.47
CA PRO A 158 8.74 0.36 -11.54
C PRO A 158 8.16 0.91 -10.23
N ILE A 159 8.90 0.76 -9.13
CA ILE A 159 8.48 1.19 -7.80
C ILE A 159 9.58 1.96 -7.08
N SER A 160 9.17 3.02 -6.38
CA SER A 160 9.99 3.61 -5.33
C SER A 160 9.76 2.83 -4.05
N MET A 161 10.82 2.62 -3.27
CA MET A 161 10.74 1.97 -1.97
C MET A 161 11.52 2.78 -0.95
N GLU A 162 11.15 2.60 0.31
CA GLU A 162 11.84 3.14 1.47
C GLU A 162 12.11 2.00 2.47
N GLY A 163 13.01 2.21 3.43
CA GLY A 163 13.31 1.18 4.44
C GLY A 163 14.39 1.62 5.40
N ARG A 164 15.55 0.95 5.42
CA ARG A 164 16.62 1.22 6.39
C ARG A 164 17.13 2.67 6.40
N THR A 165 17.01 3.38 5.28
CA THR A 165 17.49 4.77 5.10
C THR A 165 16.34 5.79 5.23
N ALA A 166 15.14 5.32 5.58
CA ALA A 166 13.96 6.12 5.90
C ALA A 166 13.65 6.16 7.41
N VAL A 167 14.60 5.72 8.24
CA VAL A 167 14.49 5.76 9.72
C VAL A 167 14.31 7.17 10.28
N CYS A 168 14.61 8.21 9.49
CA CYS A 168 14.32 9.59 9.83
C CYS A 168 12.83 9.92 9.86
N ALA A 169 12.01 9.19 9.09
CA ALA A 169 10.56 9.38 9.05
C ALA A 169 9.85 8.48 10.07
N HIS A 170 10.17 7.19 10.07
CA HIS A 170 9.56 6.22 10.99
C HIS A 170 10.41 4.95 11.16
N SER A 171 10.15 4.22 12.25
CA SER A 171 10.68 2.87 12.45
C SER A 171 9.74 1.83 11.85
N SER A 172 10.28 0.83 11.17
CA SER A 172 9.52 -0.24 10.53
C SER A 172 10.18 -1.61 10.74
N SER A 173 9.45 -2.69 10.45
CA SER A 173 10.00 -4.05 10.40
C SER A 173 10.55 -4.43 9.01
N VAL A 174 10.59 -3.48 8.08
CA VAL A 174 10.86 -3.70 6.65
C VAL A 174 12.06 -2.85 6.19
N GLY A 175 13.21 -3.08 6.82
CA GLY A 175 14.40 -2.25 6.64
C GLY A 175 15.16 -2.53 5.33
N ASN A 176 15.81 -3.68 5.25
CA ASN A 176 16.59 -4.09 4.09
C ASN A 176 15.72 -4.76 3.02
N ILE A 177 14.71 -5.53 3.43
CA ILE A 177 13.86 -6.31 2.53
C ILE A 177 13.11 -5.44 1.52
N ALA A 178 12.79 -4.19 1.88
CA ALA A 178 12.18 -3.23 0.97
C ALA A 178 13.08 -2.89 -0.24
N GLY A 179 14.40 -3.03 -0.10
CA GLY A 179 15.37 -2.83 -1.18
C GLY A 179 15.49 -3.99 -2.16
N CYS A 180 14.81 -5.14 -1.93
CA CYS A 180 14.97 -6.34 -2.75
C CYS A 180 14.68 -6.11 -4.24
N VAL A 181 13.68 -5.29 -4.54
CA VAL A 181 13.17 -5.07 -5.90
C VAL A 181 12.88 -3.60 -6.19
N ALA A 182 13.48 -2.68 -5.43
CA ALA A 182 13.31 -1.24 -5.62
C ALA A 182 13.91 -0.78 -6.98
N ASP A 183 13.22 0.14 -7.66
CA ASP A 183 13.76 0.87 -8.82
C ASP A 183 14.23 2.27 -8.41
N CYS A 184 13.57 2.85 -7.41
CA CYS A 184 13.95 4.10 -6.75
C CYS A 184 14.04 3.87 -5.23
N TRP A 185 14.95 4.59 -4.55
CA TRP A 185 15.18 4.44 -3.11
C TRP A 185 15.00 5.79 -2.41
N SER A 186 14.12 5.82 -1.40
CA SER A 186 13.67 7.03 -0.72
C SER A 186 14.00 7.00 0.77
N ASN A 187 14.14 8.19 1.36
CA ASN A 187 14.22 8.40 2.80
C ASN A 187 12.85 8.79 3.42
N GLU A 188 11.76 8.65 2.66
CA GLU A 188 10.39 9.05 3.00
C GLU A 188 10.26 10.57 3.23
N SER A 189 10.66 11.03 4.41
CA SER A 189 10.56 12.45 4.80
C SER A 189 11.57 12.79 5.88
N VAL A 190 12.14 13.99 5.78
CA VAL A 190 13.03 14.55 6.80
C VAL A 190 12.84 16.06 6.91
N GLU A 191 12.80 16.56 8.14
CA GLU A 191 12.72 18.00 8.38
C GLU A 191 14.00 18.71 7.88
N ASN A 192 13.86 19.93 7.36
CA ASN A 192 14.98 20.72 6.86
C ASN A 192 15.79 21.39 8.00
N VAL A 193 16.47 20.57 8.78
CA VAL A 193 17.28 21.00 9.94
C VAL A 193 18.78 20.80 9.69
N ARG A 194 19.63 21.52 10.44
CA ARG A 194 21.09 21.43 10.34
C ARG A 194 21.63 20.27 11.19
N LEU A 195 22.40 19.39 10.56
CA LEU A 195 23.23 18.36 11.20
C LEU A 195 24.72 18.75 11.09
N LEU A 196 25.59 17.98 11.74
CA LEU A 196 27.05 18.16 11.63
C LEU A 196 27.53 18.02 10.18
N GLY A 197 26.99 17.05 9.43
CA GLY A 197 27.35 16.78 8.03
C GLY A 197 26.73 17.72 6.99
N GLY A 198 25.83 18.63 7.38
CA GLY A 198 25.12 19.50 6.44
C GLY A 198 23.65 19.65 6.79
N MET A 199 22.82 20.10 5.85
CA MET A 199 21.37 20.08 6.03
C MET A 199 20.87 18.63 5.95
N ALA A 200 19.89 18.25 6.77
CA ALA A 200 19.41 16.87 6.86
C ALA A 200 18.99 16.29 5.50
N PRO A 201 18.26 16.99 4.60
CA PRO A 201 17.99 16.49 3.26
C PRO A 201 19.24 16.14 2.46
N THR A 202 20.31 16.93 2.59
CA THR A 202 21.61 16.65 1.93
C THR A 202 22.26 15.40 2.50
N VAL A 203 22.26 15.24 3.82
CA VAL A 203 22.85 14.09 4.52
C VAL A 203 22.13 12.78 4.13
N PHE A 204 20.80 12.76 4.17
CA PHE A 204 20.04 11.56 3.79
C PHE A 204 20.14 11.28 2.28
N THR A 205 20.19 12.31 1.43
CA THR A 205 20.47 12.11 -0.01
C THR A 205 21.81 11.44 -0.23
N GLU A 206 22.85 11.80 0.54
CA GLU A 206 24.15 11.15 0.46
C GLU A 206 24.07 9.66 0.84
N GLU A 207 23.34 9.30 1.90
CA GLU A 207 23.10 7.90 2.28
C GLU A 207 22.37 7.10 1.19
N LEU A 208 21.28 7.65 0.63
CA LEU A 208 20.53 7.03 -0.47
C LEU A 208 21.42 6.81 -1.69
N ILE A 209 22.31 7.76 -2.02
CA ILE A 209 23.27 7.62 -3.13
C ILE A 209 24.21 6.43 -2.90
N TYR A 210 24.70 6.22 -1.67
CA TYR A 210 25.56 5.09 -1.38
C TYR A 210 24.83 3.74 -1.49
N ASP A 211 23.59 3.66 -0.99
CA ASP A 211 22.75 2.48 -1.16
C ASP A 211 22.55 2.13 -2.64
N CYS A 212 22.15 3.12 -3.44
CA CYS A 212 21.96 2.96 -4.88
C CYS A 212 23.25 2.55 -5.60
N ARG A 213 24.42 3.12 -5.23
CA ARG A 213 25.72 2.71 -5.78
C ARG A 213 26.02 1.25 -5.49
N LEU A 214 25.76 0.78 -4.26
CA LEU A 214 25.96 -0.62 -3.90
C LEU A 214 25.07 -1.55 -4.73
N MET A 215 23.77 -1.23 -4.83
CA MET A 215 22.81 -1.99 -5.66
C MET A 215 23.21 -2.02 -7.13
N ASN A 216 23.64 -0.89 -7.69
CA ASN A 216 24.06 -0.78 -9.09
C ASN A 216 25.36 -1.55 -9.37
N VAL A 217 26.32 -1.55 -8.45
CA VAL A 217 27.54 -2.37 -8.59
C VAL A 217 27.20 -3.85 -8.54
N ALA A 218 26.33 -4.28 -7.61
CA ALA A 218 25.87 -5.67 -7.56
C ALA A 218 25.19 -6.09 -8.88
N ALA A 219 24.33 -5.24 -9.45
CA ALA A 219 23.67 -5.51 -10.73
C ALA A 219 24.66 -5.60 -11.90
N SER A 220 25.53 -4.60 -12.07
CA SER A 220 26.47 -4.54 -13.20
C SER A 220 27.46 -5.71 -13.25
N ARG A 221 27.76 -6.34 -12.10
CA ARG A 221 28.65 -7.51 -12.01
C ARG A 221 27.93 -8.86 -12.00
N GLY A 222 26.60 -8.89 -12.13
CA GLY A 222 25.80 -10.11 -12.12
C GLY A 222 25.48 -10.69 -10.72
N SER A 223 25.67 -9.91 -9.65
CA SER A 223 25.35 -10.28 -8.25
C SER A 223 24.02 -9.70 -7.74
N ALA A 224 23.16 -9.14 -8.60
CA ALA A 224 21.87 -8.56 -8.16
C ALA A 224 20.98 -9.57 -7.42
N ILE A 225 20.91 -10.82 -7.89
CA ILE A 225 20.10 -11.88 -7.29
C ILE A 225 20.63 -12.24 -5.90
N GLU A 226 21.96 -12.37 -5.76
CA GLU A 226 22.61 -12.63 -4.47
C GLU A 226 22.36 -11.49 -3.48
N MET A 227 22.52 -10.23 -3.91
CA MET A 227 22.24 -9.07 -3.05
C MET A 227 20.76 -9.03 -2.62
N ARG A 228 19.82 -9.25 -3.55
CA ARG A 228 18.39 -9.36 -3.25
C ARG A 228 18.14 -10.43 -2.19
N ASP A 229 18.73 -11.61 -2.34
CA ASP A 229 18.51 -12.72 -1.41
C ASP A 229 19.06 -12.39 -0.01
N ILE A 230 20.21 -11.72 0.08
CA ILE A 230 20.76 -11.22 1.35
C ILE A 230 19.81 -10.21 2.01
N LEU A 231 19.29 -9.25 1.24
CA LEU A 231 18.34 -8.24 1.74
C LEU A 231 17.04 -8.88 2.25
N ALA A 232 16.52 -9.89 1.56
CA ALA A 232 15.34 -10.62 2.01
C ALA A 232 15.64 -11.44 3.28
N GLU A 233 16.79 -12.13 3.30
CA GLU A 233 17.19 -13.00 4.41
C GLU A 233 17.48 -12.28 5.70
N SER A 234 17.92 -11.02 5.64
CA SER A 234 18.18 -10.25 6.85
C SER A 234 16.92 -9.94 7.65
N ASP A 235 15.74 -9.91 7.03
CA ASP A 235 14.53 -9.39 7.67
C ASP A 235 13.37 -10.41 7.72
N ARG A 236 13.20 -11.26 6.68
CA ARG A 236 11.98 -12.06 6.46
C ARG A 236 11.56 -12.93 7.65
N MET A 237 12.51 -13.35 8.48
CA MET A 237 12.26 -14.27 9.59
C MET A 237 11.58 -13.58 10.78
N TYR A 238 11.78 -12.29 10.96
CA TYR A 238 11.54 -11.62 12.25
C TYR A 238 10.16 -10.97 12.38
N ASP A 239 9.47 -10.73 11.27
CA ASP A 239 8.15 -10.11 11.29
C ASP A 239 7.32 -10.56 10.09
N PRO A 240 6.02 -10.91 10.26
CA PRO A 240 5.17 -11.31 9.14
C PRO A 240 5.03 -10.19 8.09
N GLN A 241 5.17 -8.92 8.48
CA GLN A 241 5.13 -7.80 7.54
C GLN A 241 6.36 -7.77 6.62
N ALA A 242 7.53 -8.18 7.13
CA ALA A 242 8.72 -8.38 6.30
C ALA A 242 8.59 -9.63 5.43
N TYR A 243 8.11 -10.74 6.01
CA TYR A 243 7.96 -12.00 5.29
C TYR A 243 7.12 -11.86 4.03
N VAL A 244 6.01 -11.13 4.09
CA VAL A 244 5.16 -10.88 2.91
C VAL A 244 5.81 -9.97 1.86
N LEU A 245 6.98 -9.38 2.11
CA LEU A 245 7.75 -8.64 1.10
C LEU A 245 8.90 -9.47 0.50
N ASP A 246 9.15 -10.70 0.97
CA ASP A 246 10.14 -11.59 0.36
C ASP A 246 9.75 -11.85 -1.10
N PRO A 247 10.64 -11.62 -2.10
CA PRO A 247 10.30 -11.75 -3.51
C PRO A 247 9.66 -13.09 -3.91
N ARG A 248 9.98 -14.18 -3.22
CA ARG A 248 9.39 -15.51 -3.49
C ARG A 248 7.95 -15.59 -2.99
N VAL A 249 7.70 -15.01 -1.82
CA VAL A 249 6.37 -14.89 -1.22
C VAL A 249 5.50 -13.96 -2.05
N VAL A 250 6.04 -12.80 -2.45
CA VAL A 250 5.38 -11.84 -3.33
C VAL A 250 4.94 -12.51 -4.63
N LEU A 251 5.84 -13.22 -5.33
CA LEU A 251 5.48 -13.93 -6.57
C LEU A 251 4.40 -14.99 -6.36
N LYS A 252 4.40 -15.70 -5.23
CA LYS A 252 3.38 -16.72 -4.92
C LYS A 252 2.02 -16.07 -4.70
N LEU A 253 1.96 -15.02 -3.87
CA LEU A 253 0.73 -14.31 -3.55
C LEU A 253 0.19 -13.52 -4.76
N SER A 254 1.05 -12.85 -5.53
CA SER A 254 0.66 -12.18 -6.78
C SER A 254 -0.03 -13.14 -7.77
N LYS A 255 0.47 -14.39 -7.90
CA LYS A 255 -0.17 -15.42 -8.75
C LYS A 255 -1.56 -15.80 -8.26
N GLU A 256 -1.82 -15.75 -6.96
CA GLU A 256 -3.17 -15.97 -6.43
C GLU A 256 -4.06 -14.76 -6.69
N ILE A 257 -3.57 -13.55 -6.40
CA ILE A 257 -4.31 -12.29 -6.59
C ILE A 257 -4.85 -12.18 -8.02
N VAL A 258 -4.03 -12.43 -9.05
CA VAL A 258 -4.45 -12.28 -10.46
C VAL A 258 -5.51 -13.29 -10.91
N LYS A 259 -5.83 -14.32 -10.12
CA LYS A 259 -6.94 -15.26 -10.43
C LYS A 259 -8.31 -14.63 -10.21
N GLY A 260 -8.41 -13.63 -9.34
CA GLY A 260 -9.67 -12.94 -9.07
C GLY A 260 -10.10 -12.06 -10.25
N LYS A 261 -11.40 -12.05 -10.55
CA LYS A 261 -11.99 -11.35 -11.70
C LYS A 261 -12.41 -9.92 -11.37
N THR A 262 -12.77 -9.66 -10.13
CA THR A 262 -13.15 -8.31 -9.64
C THR A 262 -12.18 -7.88 -8.54
N HIS A 263 -12.11 -6.57 -8.25
CA HIS A 263 -11.30 -6.07 -7.15
C HIS A 263 -11.69 -6.71 -5.82
N PHE A 264 -12.99 -6.85 -5.54
CA PHE A 264 -13.50 -7.58 -4.37
C PHE A 264 -12.97 -9.02 -4.28
N GLU A 265 -13.08 -9.79 -5.37
CA GLU A 265 -12.61 -11.18 -5.40
C GLU A 265 -11.09 -11.26 -5.17
N ARG A 266 -10.33 -10.36 -5.81
CA ARG A 266 -8.87 -10.28 -5.65
C ARG A 266 -8.48 -9.95 -4.23
N THR A 267 -9.14 -9.00 -3.57
CA THR A 267 -8.86 -8.65 -2.16
C THR A 267 -9.19 -9.82 -1.22
N LYS A 268 -10.28 -10.55 -1.46
CA LYS A 268 -10.62 -11.76 -0.71
C LYS A 268 -9.58 -12.87 -0.89
N ILE A 269 -9.11 -13.08 -2.12
CA ILE A 269 -8.05 -14.05 -2.42
C ILE A 269 -6.73 -13.61 -1.77
N ALA A 270 -6.37 -12.34 -1.83
CA ALA A 270 -5.18 -11.78 -1.19
C ALA A 270 -5.17 -12.13 0.32
N ALA A 271 -6.29 -11.90 1.01
CA ALA A 271 -6.40 -12.24 2.42
C ALA A 271 -6.27 -13.75 2.68
N ALA A 272 -7.01 -14.58 1.93
CA ALA A 272 -6.98 -16.03 2.08
C ALA A 272 -5.58 -16.62 1.84
N ALA A 273 -4.94 -16.22 0.74
CA ALA A 273 -3.63 -16.70 0.34
C ALA A 273 -2.56 -16.27 1.35
N THR A 274 -2.64 -15.05 1.88
CA THR A 274 -1.69 -14.55 2.88
C THR A 274 -1.82 -15.30 4.20
N ILE A 275 -3.04 -15.59 4.67
CA ILE A 275 -3.25 -16.40 5.88
C ILE A 275 -2.58 -17.77 5.74
N GLU A 276 -2.78 -18.46 4.63
CA GLU A 276 -2.18 -19.78 4.40
C GLU A 276 -0.64 -19.70 4.23
N GLU A 277 -0.16 -18.65 3.57
CA GLU A 277 1.26 -18.43 3.34
C GLU A 277 2.01 -18.15 4.65
N LEU A 278 1.45 -17.35 5.55
CA LEU A 278 2.03 -17.11 6.87
C LEU A 278 2.09 -18.39 7.71
N ARG A 279 1.07 -19.27 7.62
CA ARG A 279 1.10 -20.59 8.27
C ARG A 279 2.18 -21.49 7.68
N THR A 280 2.32 -21.47 6.36
CA THR A 280 3.35 -22.24 5.65
C THR A 280 4.74 -21.78 6.05
N GLY A 281 5.01 -20.46 5.98
CA GLY A 281 6.29 -19.88 6.39
C GLY A 281 6.66 -20.20 7.83
N PHE A 282 5.68 -20.20 8.75
CA PHE A 282 5.90 -20.63 10.13
C PHE A 282 6.26 -22.12 10.25
N LYS A 283 5.51 -23.00 9.60
CA LYS A 283 5.76 -24.46 9.61
C LYS A 283 7.11 -24.82 9.01
N ASP A 284 7.52 -24.11 7.97
CA ASP A 284 8.78 -24.33 7.25
C ASP A 284 9.98 -23.69 7.97
N GLY A 285 9.75 -22.98 9.09
CA GLY A 285 10.80 -22.31 9.84
C GLY A 285 11.36 -21.06 9.17
N LEU A 286 10.69 -20.54 8.14
CA LEU A 286 11.09 -19.33 7.40
C LEU A 286 10.59 -18.04 8.07
N LEU A 287 9.59 -18.14 8.93
CA LEU A 287 8.97 -17.03 9.67
C LEU A 287 8.79 -17.42 11.14
N GLN A 288 9.20 -16.54 12.05
CA GLN A 288 8.90 -16.70 13.48
C GLN A 288 7.56 -16.03 13.80
N LEU A 289 6.63 -16.81 14.36
CA LEU A 289 5.38 -16.32 14.93
C LEU A 289 5.25 -16.81 16.36
N ASP A 290 4.74 -15.96 17.24
CA ASP A 290 4.36 -16.40 18.57
C ASP A 290 3.01 -17.13 18.56
N ALA A 291 2.68 -17.77 19.67
CA ALA A 291 1.42 -18.51 19.80
C ALA A 291 0.16 -17.62 19.72
N LYS A 292 0.29 -16.30 19.96
CA LYS A 292 -0.82 -15.35 19.87
C LYS A 292 -1.11 -15.05 18.39
N GLU A 293 -0.09 -14.76 17.59
CA GLU A 293 -0.21 -14.53 16.15
C GLU A 293 -0.87 -15.72 15.44
N LEU A 294 -0.49 -16.96 15.79
CA LEU A 294 -1.13 -18.17 15.23
C LEU A 294 -2.63 -18.26 15.54
N LYS A 295 -3.05 -17.90 16.76
CA LYS A 295 -4.48 -17.84 17.12
C LYS A 295 -5.22 -16.77 16.33
N TYR A 296 -4.58 -15.65 16.05
CA TYR A 296 -5.18 -14.60 15.21
C TYR A 296 -5.35 -15.06 13.76
N LEU A 297 -4.43 -15.83 13.20
CA LEU A 297 -4.63 -16.46 11.89
C LEU A 297 -5.90 -17.33 11.87
N ASP A 298 -6.19 -18.10 12.94
CA ASP A 298 -7.43 -18.88 13.04
C ASP A 298 -8.68 -17.99 13.11
N ILE A 299 -8.58 -16.85 13.81
CA ILE A 299 -9.67 -15.87 13.92
C ILE A 299 -9.95 -15.25 12.54
N PHE A 300 -8.91 -14.79 11.84
CA PHE A 300 -9.03 -14.16 10.54
C PHE A 300 -9.54 -15.12 9.47
N GLU A 301 -9.13 -16.38 9.50
CA GLU A 301 -9.67 -17.40 8.61
C GLU A 301 -11.19 -17.62 8.84
N LYS A 302 -11.65 -17.60 10.10
CA LYS A 302 -13.08 -17.70 10.43
C LYS A 302 -13.85 -16.46 10.00
N GLN A 303 -13.30 -15.25 10.22
CA GLN A 303 -13.92 -14.02 9.76
C GLN A 303 -14.02 -14.00 8.22
N LEU A 304 -12.99 -14.43 7.51
CA LEU A 304 -13.01 -14.45 6.04
C LEU A 304 -14.12 -15.36 5.47
N LYS A 305 -14.45 -16.45 6.19
CA LYS A 305 -15.55 -17.37 5.83
C LYS A 305 -16.95 -16.76 5.97
N THR A 306 -17.11 -15.65 6.70
CA THR A 306 -18.40 -14.96 6.82
C THR A 306 -18.70 -14.08 5.60
N ILE A 307 -17.68 -13.71 4.84
CA ILE A 307 -17.81 -12.86 3.66
C ILE A 307 -18.45 -13.67 2.52
N PRO A 308 -19.59 -13.24 1.94
CA PRO A 308 -20.20 -13.93 0.83
C PRO A 308 -19.32 -13.85 -0.43
N ASN A 309 -19.64 -14.61 -1.47
CA ASN A 309 -18.94 -14.54 -2.76
C ASN A 309 -19.55 -13.50 -3.70
N ASP A 310 -20.71 -12.97 -3.36
CA ASP A 310 -21.42 -11.95 -4.14
C ASP A 310 -21.10 -10.55 -3.57
N GLU A 311 -20.47 -9.70 -4.38
CA GLU A 311 -20.04 -8.36 -3.97
C GLU A 311 -21.23 -7.45 -3.61
N ALA A 312 -22.34 -7.56 -4.36
CA ALA A 312 -23.52 -6.73 -4.12
C ALA A 312 -24.17 -7.06 -2.77
N LYS A 313 -24.32 -8.35 -2.46
CA LYS A 313 -24.77 -8.83 -1.15
C LYS A 313 -23.82 -8.38 -0.05
N PHE A 314 -22.50 -8.53 -0.24
CA PHE A 314 -21.53 -8.09 0.74
C PHE A 314 -21.62 -6.59 1.02
N THR A 315 -21.76 -5.79 -0.05
CA THR A 315 -21.92 -4.34 0.03
C THR A 315 -23.19 -3.98 0.82
N GLN A 316 -24.31 -4.64 0.53
CA GLN A 316 -25.54 -4.44 1.26
C GLN A 316 -25.40 -4.78 2.75
N ASP A 317 -24.79 -5.93 3.07
CA ASP A 317 -24.57 -6.37 4.44
C ASP A 317 -23.71 -5.35 5.22
N MET A 318 -22.64 -4.84 4.59
CA MET A 318 -21.73 -3.85 5.19
C MET A 318 -22.35 -2.47 5.39
N ILE A 319 -23.19 -2.03 4.45
CA ILE A 319 -23.93 -0.77 4.58
C ILE A 319 -24.98 -0.90 5.67
N ASN A 320 -25.71 -2.02 5.74
CA ASN A 320 -26.69 -2.27 6.79
C ASN A 320 -26.06 -2.33 8.19
N SER A 321 -24.81 -2.78 8.30
CA SER A 321 -24.07 -2.82 9.56
C SER A 321 -23.38 -1.51 9.93
N THR A 322 -23.43 -0.48 9.08
CA THR A 322 -22.73 0.81 9.29
C THR A 322 -23.71 1.98 9.28
N THR A 323 -23.56 2.89 10.22
CA THR A 323 -24.43 4.07 10.31
C THR A 323 -24.02 5.15 9.30
N LYS A 324 -24.98 5.99 8.84
CA LYS A 324 -24.72 7.02 7.80
C LYS A 324 -23.66 8.06 8.22
N ASP A 325 -23.54 8.31 9.53
CA ASP A 325 -22.48 9.18 10.08
C ASP A 325 -21.08 8.55 9.97
N LYS A 326 -21.00 7.21 10.02
CA LYS A 326 -19.75 6.47 9.86
C LYS A 326 -19.42 6.23 8.39
N PHE A 327 -20.41 5.95 7.55
CA PHE A 327 -20.22 5.76 6.12
C PHE A 327 -21.45 6.23 5.37
N ASP A 328 -21.23 7.16 4.43
CA ASP A 328 -22.26 7.65 3.53
C ASP A 328 -22.01 7.10 2.12
N PRO A 329 -22.73 6.05 1.68
CA PRO A 329 -22.53 5.44 0.37
C PRO A 329 -22.76 6.41 -0.79
N GLU A 330 -23.67 7.37 -0.61
CA GLU A 330 -23.98 8.38 -1.62
C GLU A 330 -22.75 9.24 -1.96
N LYS A 331 -21.77 9.36 -1.05
CA LYS A 331 -20.51 10.10 -1.33
C LYS A 331 -19.57 9.40 -2.31
N TYR A 332 -19.87 8.15 -2.66
CA TYR A 332 -19.05 7.28 -3.50
C TYR A 332 -19.82 6.79 -4.74
N ASP A 333 -20.95 7.40 -5.09
CA ASP A 333 -21.92 6.91 -6.09
C ASP A 333 -22.42 5.46 -5.81
N LEU A 334 -22.38 5.02 -4.53
CA LEU A 334 -22.89 3.72 -4.13
C LEU A 334 -24.41 3.81 -3.88
N ASN A 335 -25.17 3.75 -4.97
CA ASN A 335 -26.63 3.68 -4.92
C ASN A 335 -27.08 2.22 -4.71
N ILE A 336 -27.98 2.01 -3.75
CA ILE A 336 -28.58 0.72 -3.40
C ILE A 336 -29.99 0.64 -3.97
#